data_AF-A0A0N4XYZ9-F1
#
_entry.id   AF-A0A0N4XYZ9-F1
#
_cell.length_a   1.000
_cell.length_b   1.000
_cell.length_c   1.000
_cell.angle_alpha   90.00
_cell.angle_beta   90.00
_cell.angle_gamma   90.00
#
_symmetry.space_group_name_H-M   'P 1'
#
loop_
_entity.id
_entity.type
_entity.pdbx_description
1 polymer ?
#
loop_
_entity_poly.entity_id
_entity_poly.type
_entity_poly.pdbx_seq_one_letter_code
_entity_poly.pdbx_strand_id
1 'polypeptide(L)'
;MTLIYSDLNMAQNPVIGVEKKTKKLMIFHKQDDPSQLDIDKPHFIGEAVIRRDIVDSGIAICSLNISAQFSDNFDFQHRDDVIREILVNEEILLQNIHVEVLPPFEAAFCVTWVFVKMIYFSFLLLFLPFFPTLFETDNR
;
A
#
# COMPACT_ATOMS: atom_id res chain seq x y z
N MET A 1 -4.98 11.29 1.29
CA MET A 1 -4.84 10.02 0.52
C MET A 1 -5.20 8.88 1.45
N THR A 2 -5.82 7.80 0.96
CA THR A 2 -6.10 6.60 1.76
C THR A 2 -5.44 5.39 1.13
N LEU A 3 -4.52 4.75 1.84
CA LEU A 3 -3.82 3.54 1.41
C LEU A 3 -4.58 2.30 1.86
N ILE A 4 -4.76 1.35 0.96
CA ILE A 4 -5.45 0.09 1.26
C ILE A 4 -4.41 -1.02 1.46
N TYR A 5 -4.50 -1.71 2.59
CA TYR A 5 -3.66 -2.84 2.93
C TYR A 5 -4.48 -4.10 3.19
N SER A 6 -3.86 -5.26 3.01
CA SER A 6 -4.46 -6.56 3.33
C SER A 6 -3.79 -7.17 4.55
N ASP A 7 -4.57 -7.79 5.42
CA ASP A 7 -4.08 -8.49 6.61
C ASP A 7 -3.54 -9.89 6.27
N LEU A 8 -2.45 -9.91 5.50
CA LEU A 8 -1.78 -11.12 5.05
C LEU A 8 -0.40 -11.16 5.71
N ASN A 9 -0.20 -12.05 6.67
CA ASN A 9 1.06 -12.24 7.37
C ASN A 9 2.19 -12.76 6.43
N MET A 10 2.72 -11.87 5.60
CA MET A 10 3.78 -12.15 4.62
C MET A 10 5.13 -11.59 5.07
N ALA A 11 6.22 -12.17 4.58
CA ALA A 11 7.58 -11.87 5.05
C ALA A 11 8.17 -10.53 4.54
N GLN A 12 7.62 -9.94 3.47
CA GLN A 12 8.14 -8.72 2.82
C GLN A 12 7.18 -7.53 2.96
N ASN A 13 6.82 -7.22 4.20
CA ASN A 13 5.86 -6.17 4.50
C ASN A 13 6.57 -4.86 4.87
N PRO A 14 6.10 -3.69 4.38
CA PRO A 14 6.60 -2.40 4.86
C PRO A 14 6.27 -2.25 6.35
N VAL A 15 7.14 -1.55 7.07
CA VAL A 15 6.86 -1.17 8.46
C VAL A 15 6.10 0.15 8.44
N ILE A 16 4.88 0.14 8.96
CA ILE A 16 4.06 1.35 9.05
C ILE A 16 3.63 1.63 10.48
N GLY A 17 3.47 2.90 10.81
CA GLY A 17 2.91 3.36 12.08
C GLY A 17 1.60 4.08 11.82
N VAL A 18 0.53 3.64 12.47
CA VAL A 18 -0.83 4.17 12.26
C VAL A 18 -1.44 4.61 13.58
N GLU A 19 -2.00 5.81 13.62
CA GLU A 19 -2.73 6.30 14.80
C GLU A 19 -4.05 5.54 15.01
N LYS A 20 -4.29 5.03 16.22
CA LYS A 20 -5.48 4.20 16.52
C LYS A 20 -6.82 4.88 16.25
N LYS A 21 -6.93 6.18 16.56
CA LYS A 21 -8.21 6.91 16.53
C LYS A 21 -8.62 7.35 15.13
N THR A 22 -7.68 7.90 14.36
CA THR A 22 -7.95 8.51 13.05
C THR A 22 -7.54 7.63 11.88
N LYS A 23 -6.85 6.52 12.16
CA LYS A 23 -6.16 5.69 11.17
C LYS A 23 -5.17 6.49 10.30
N LYS A 24 -4.67 7.61 10.80
CA LYS A 24 -3.67 8.42 10.12
C LYS A 24 -2.32 7.69 10.09
N LEU A 25 -1.68 7.71 8.92
CA LEU A 25 -0.32 7.22 8.73
C LEU A 25 0.64 8.24 9.38
N MET A 26 1.43 7.76 10.33
CA MET A 26 2.43 8.55 11.05
C MET A 26 3.85 8.14 10.68
N ILE A 27 4.06 6.87 10.33
CA ILE A 27 5.39 6.32 10.01
C ILE A 27 5.24 5.46 8.76
N PHE A 28 6.13 5.65 7.80
CA PHE A 28 6.20 4.83 6.60
C PHE A 28 7.65 4.46 6.30
N HIS A 29 7.95 3.17 6.40
CA HIS A 29 9.27 2.64 6.10
C HIS A 29 9.14 1.41 5.19
N LYS A 30 9.26 1.66 3.89
CA LYS A 30 9.34 0.61 2.88
C LYS A 30 10.78 0.09 2.83
N GLN A 31 10.94 -1.18 3.15
CA GLN A 31 12.22 -1.77 3.52
C GLN A 31 12.95 -2.35 2.30
N ASP A 32 14.24 -2.01 2.16
CA ASP A 32 15.27 -2.82 1.49
C ASP A 32 16.28 -3.42 2.51
N ASP A 33 16.44 -2.80 3.69
CA ASP A 33 17.27 -3.31 4.80
C ASP A 33 16.52 -3.29 6.15
N PRO A 34 16.31 -4.44 6.83
CA PRO A 34 15.51 -4.53 8.05
C PRO A 34 16.20 -4.16 9.35
N SER A 35 17.49 -3.83 9.31
CA SER A 35 18.33 -3.82 10.51
C SER A 35 18.19 -2.55 11.36
N GLN A 36 17.76 -1.41 10.79
CA GLN A 36 17.61 -0.16 11.51
C GLN A 36 16.34 0.59 11.08
N LEU A 37 15.56 1.04 12.06
CA LEU A 37 14.36 1.82 11.87
C LEU A 37 14.56 3.16 12.58
N ASP A 38 14.88 4.19 11.82
CA ASP A 38 15.04 5.54 12.36
C ASP A 38 13.66 6.22 12.40
N ILE A 39 13.18 6.51 13.62
CA ILE A 39 11.87 7.12 13.86
C ILE A 39 12.08 8.30 14.81
N ASP A 40 11.57 9.45 14.41
CA ASP A 40 11.55 10.63 15.26
C ASP A 40 10.71 10.38 16.53
N LYS A 41 11.31 10.67 17.69
CA LYS A 41 10.69 10.56 19.03
C LYS A 41 9.22 11.04 19.13
N PRO A 42 8.79 12.18 18.55
CA PRO A 42 7.38 12.59 18.62
C PRO A 42 6.40 11.56 18.06
N HIS A 43 6.77 10.83 17.00
CA HIS A 43 5.93 9.79 16.39
C HIS A 43 5.81 8.53 17.26
N PHE A 44 6.83 8.26 18.10
CA PHE A 44 6.83 7.15 19.04
C PHE A 44 6.04 7.45 20.33
N ILE A 45 5.92 8.73 20.71
CA ILE A 45 5.20 9.17 21.92
C ILE A 45 3.67 9.23 21.68
N GLY A 46 3.23 9.31 20.42
CA GLY A 46 1.81 9.25 20.05
C GLY A 46 1.20 7.85 20.18
N GLU A 47 -0.13 7.74 20.18
CA GLU A 47 -0.89 6.47 20.17
C GLU A 47 -0.76 5.70 18.83
N ALA A 48 0.45 5.67 18.25
CA ALA A 48 0.76 4.99 17.00
C ALA A 48 0.93 3.48 17.23
N VAL A 49 0.26 2.68 16.39
CA VAL A 49 0.44 1.22 16.32
C VAL A 49 1.39 0.92 15.19
N ILE A 50 2.53 0.32 15.52
CA ILE A 50 3.48 -0.17 14.52
C ILE A 50 2.97 -1.51 14.00
N ARG A 51 2.78 -1.61 12.69
CA ARG A 51 2.32 -2.80 11.97
C ARG A 51 3.36 -3.23 10.95
N ARG A 52 3.57 -4.56 10.89
CA ARG A 52 4.40 -5.26 9.89
C ARG A 52 3.71 -6.53 9.37
N ASP A 53 2.52 -6.79 9.87
CA ASP A 53 1.65 -7.93 9.56
C ASP A 53 0.79 -7.70 8.30
N ILE A 54 0.89 -6.53 7.67
CA ILE A 54 0.08 -6.14 6.51
C ILE A 54 0.83 -6.07 5.20
N VAL A 55 0.14 -6.42 4.12
CA VAL A 55 0.63 -6.37 2.74
C VAL A 55 0.05 -5.17 2.02
N ASP A 56 0.89 -4.45 1.31
CA ASP A 56 0.47 -3.36 0.43
C ASP A 56 -0.31 -3.91 -0.78
N SER A 57 -1.55 -3.45 -0.94
CA SER A 57 -2.40 -3.87 -2.06
C SER A 57 -2.03 -3.20 -3.38
N GLY A 58 -1.22 -2.12 -3.35
CA GLY A 58 -1.01 -1.23 -4.49
C GLY A 58 -2.15 -0.22 -4.72
N ILE A 59 -3.28 -0.35 -4.00
CA ILE A 59 -4.45 0.51 -4.15
C ILE A 59 -4.32 1.72 -3.21
N ALA A 60 -4.44 2.91 -3.79
CA ALA A 60 -4.53 4.16 -3.06
C ALA A 60 -5.71 4.98 -3.59
N ILE A 61 -6.55 5.45 -2.67
CA ILE A 61 -7.65 6.36 -2.96
C ILE A 61 -7.15 7.78 -2.75
N CYS A 62 -7.14 8.56 -3.82
CA CYS A 62 -6.53 9.89 -3.82
C CYS A 62 -7.58 10.97 -4.10
N SER A 63 -7.35 12.16 -3.54
CA SER A 63 -8.05 13.37 -3.96
C SER A 63 -7.28 14.03 -5.11
N LEU A 64 -7.91 14.99 -5.80
CA LEU A 64 -7.26 15.75 -6.88
C LEU A 64 -5.97 16.46 -6.43
N ASN A 65 -5.86 16.83 -5.16
CA ASN A 65 -4.68 17.52 -4.61
C ASN A 65 -3.40 16.68 -4.76
N ILE A 66 -3.52 15.35 -4.66
CA ILE A 66 -2.38 14.43 -4.85
C ILE A 66 -1.91 14.45 -6.30
N SER A 67 -2.84 14.58 -7.26
CA SER A 67 -2.48 14.67 -8.68
C SER A 67 -1.66 15.91 -8.98
N ALA A 68 -1.96 17.04 -8.31
CA ALA A 68 -1.18 18.28 -8.46
C ALA A 68 0.24 18.14 -7.87
N GLN A 69 0.37 17.52 -6.69
CA GLN A 69 1.67 17.23 -6.09
C GLN A 69 2.55 16.36 -7.00
N PHE A 70 1.94 15.40 -7.70
CA PHE A 70 2.67 14.56 -8.65
C PHE A 70 3.04 15.29 -9.95
N SER A 71 2.19 16.21 -10.44
CA SER A 71 2.48 16.95 -11.67
C SER A 71 3.54 18.02 -11.49
N ASP A 72 3.65 18.60 -10.30
CA ASP A 72 4.53 19.74 -10.03
C ASP A 72 5.96 19.27 -9.67
N ASN A 73 6.11 18.03 -9.19
CA ASN A 73 7.37 17.44 -8.74
C ASN A 73 7.86 16.36 -9.73
N PHE A 74 8.69 16.78 -10.69
CA PHE A 74 9.19 15.92 -11.78
C PHE A 74 10.14 14.79 -11.32
N ASP A 75 10.61 14.84 -10.07
CA ASP A 75 11.51 13.87 -9.46
C ASP A 75 10.78 12.69 -8.81
N PHE A 76 9.45 12.76 -8.65
CA PHE A 76 8.66 11.65 -8.11
C PHE A 76 8.50 10.53 -9.13
N GLN A 77 9.07 9.37 -8.83
CA GLN A 77 9.02 8.19 -9.70
C GLN A 77 8.00 7.17 -9.21
N HIS A 78 7.85 7.02 -7.89
CA HIS A 78 7.01 6.02 -7.28
C HIS A 78 6.03 6.65 -6.28
N ARG A 79 4.92 5.93 -6.02
CA ARG A 79 3.93 6.34 -5.00
C ARG A 79 4.57 6.57 -3.62
N ASP A 80 5.63 5.83 -3.31
CA ASP A 80 6.33 5.94 -2.03
C ASP A 80 7.03 7.28 -1.84
N ASP A 81 7.45 7.93 -2.94
CA ASP A 81 8.10 9.24 -2.89
C ASP A 81 7.10 10.31 -2.45
N VAL A 82 5.87 10.25 -2.99
CA VAL A 82 4.74 11.10 -2.59
C VAL A 82 4.36 10.87 -1.12
N ILE A 83 4.33 9.61 -0.68
CA ILE A 83 4.00 9.28 0.72
C ILE A 83 5.05 9.89 1.66
N ARG A 84 6.34 9.74 1.35
CA ARG A 84 7.43 10.30 2.16
C ARG A 84 7.38 11.82 2.20
N GLU A 85 7.16 12.47 1.06
CA GLU A 85 7.07 13.93 0.98
C GLU A 85 5.95 14.48 1.86
N ILE A 86 4.74 13.90 1.76
CA ILE A 86 3.59 14.35 2.55
C ILE A 86 3.83 14.14 4.04
N LEU A 87 4.49 13.06 4.43
CA LEU A 87 4.80 12.79 5.85
C LEU A 87 5.87 13.76 6.40
N VAL A 88 6.90 14.08 5.62
CA VAL A 88 7.96 15.01 6.04
C VAL A 88 7.44 16.45 6.11
N ASN A 89 6.60 16.85 5.15
CA ASN A 89 6.12 18.22 4.99
C ASN A 89 4.64 18.41 5.37
N GLU A 90 4.14 17.59 6.30
CA GLU A 90 2.72 17.56 6.67
C GLU A 90 2.19 18.94 7.11
N GLU A 91 2.97 19.68 7.91
CA GLU A 91 2.59 20.99 8.44
C GLU A 91 2.41 22.05 7.33
N ILE A 92 3.19 21.95 6.26
CA ILE A 92 3.19 22.91 5.15
C ILE A 92 2.13 22.51 4.12
N LEU A 93 2.04 21.22 3.80
CA LEU A 93 1.12 20.70 2.79
C LEU A 93 -0.32 20.61 3.32
N LEU A 94 -0.51 20.55 4.64
CA LEU A 94 -1.81 20.38 5.30
C LEU A 94 -2.57 19.16 4.77
N GLN A 95 -1.84 18.09 4.44
CA GLN A 95 -2.37 16.87 3.87
C GLN A 95 -2.12 15.69 4.80
N ASN A 96 -3.14 14.87 4.99
CA ASN A 96 -3.06 13.66 5.78
C ASN A 96 -3.18 12.41 4.88
N ILE A 97 -2.42 11.39 5.24
CA ILE A 97 -2.53 10.05 4.68
C ILE A 97 -3.22 9.16 5.71
N HIS A 98 -4.22 8.40 5.29
CA HIS A 98 -4.92 7.42 6.13
C HIS A 98 -4.63 6.01 5.63
N VAL A 99 -4.76 5.04 6.52
CA VAL A 99 -4.57 3.62 6.23
C VAL A 99 -5.84 2.86 6.54
N GLU A 100 -6.34 2.11 5.57
CA GLU A 100 -7.43 1.16 5.77
C GLU A 100 -6.91 -0.25 5.55
N VAL A 101 -7.20 -1.14 6.50
CA VAL A 101 -6.81 -2.55 6.41
C VAL A 101 -8.07 -3.37 6.16
N LEU A 102 -8.07 -4.10 5.04
CA LEU A 102 -9.18 -4.95 4.66
C LEU A 102 -9.39 -6.05 5.69
N PRO A 103 -10.67 -6.46 5.89
CA PRO A 103 -10.97 -7.53 6.81
C PRO A 103 -10.41 -8.89 6.30
N PRO A 104 -10.21 -9.89 7.17
CA PRO A 104 -9.50 -11.12 6.80
C PRO A 104 -10.14 -11.97 5.69
N PHE A 105 -11.42 -11.74 5.40
CA PHE A 105 -12.16 -12.44 4.34
C PHE A 105 -12.06 -11.75 2.97
N GLU A 106 -11.47 -10.56 2.91
CA GLU A 106 -11.18 -9.79 1.70
C GLU A 106 -9.66 -9.64 1.55
N ALA A 107 -9.14 -9.88 0.36
CA ALA A 107 -7.73 -9.71 0.07
C ALA A 107 -7.55 -8.91 -1.22
N ALA A 108 -6.75 -7.86 -1.14
CA ALA A 108 -6.26 -7.11 -2.29
C ALA A 108 -4.73 -7.18 -2.32
N PHE A 109 -4.18 -7.46 -3.50
CA PHE A 109 -2.73 -7.58 -3.70
C PHE A 109 -2.36 -7.02 -5.06
N CYS A 110 -1.18 -6.39 -5.12
CA CYS A 110 -0.58 -6.02 -6.39
C CYS A 110 0.12 -7.23 -6.99
N VAL A 111 -0.15 -7.52 -8.27
CA VAL A 111 0.44 -8.67 -8.98
C VAL A 111 1.93 -8.39 -9.20
N THR A 112 2.76 -8.93 -8.32
CA THR A 112 4.21 -9.06 -8.54
C THR A 112 4.53 -10.41 -9.18
N TRP A 113 5.75 -10.58 -9.71
CA TRP A 113 6.21 -11.85 -10.32
C TRP A 113 6.03 -13.09 -9.42
N VAL A 114 6.09 -12.92 -8.09
CA VAL A 114 5.83 -13.99 -7.12
C VAL A 114 4.33 -14.30 -7.02
N PHE A 115 3.48 -13.27 -7.06
CA PHE A 115 2.03 -13.42 -7.08
C PHE A 115 1.51 -14.02 -8.39
N VAL A 116 2.18 -13.79 -9.54
CA VAL A 116 1.83 -14.48 -10.79
C VAL A 116 1.88 -15.99 -10.57
N LYS A 117 2.98 -16.53 -10.01
CA LYS A 117 3.06 -17.98 -9.73
C LYS A 117 1.97 -18.46 -8.77
N MET A 118 1.65 -17.68 -7.74
CA MET A 118 0.66 -18.06 -6.73
C MET A 118 -0.79 -17.97 -7.25
N ILE A 119 -1.10 -16.94 -8.04
CA ILE A 119 -2.38 -16.80 -8.75
C ILE A 119 -2.51 -17.90 -9.77
N TYR A 120 -1.50 -18.17 -10.60
CA TYR A 120 -1.52 -19.30 -11.54
C TYR A 120 -1.78 -20.62 -10.81
N PHE A 121 -1.13 -20.86 -9.66
CA PHE A 121 -1.35 -22.06 -8.87
C PHE A 121 -2.77 -22.11 -8.26
N SER A 122 -3.27 -20.99 -7.74
CA SER A 122 -4.63 -20.90 -7.18
C SER A 122 -5.71 -21.00 -8.27
N PHE A 123 -5.46 -20.44 -9.46
CA PHE A 123 -6.30 -20.60 -10.65
C PHE A 123 -6.28 -22.05 -11.14
N LEU A 124 -5.11 -22.69 -11.19
CA LEU A 124 -4.96 -24.10 -11.57
C LEU A 124 -5.68 -25.03 -10.58
N LEU A 125 -5.66 -24.71 -9.29
CA LEU A 125 -6.31 -25.49 -8.24
C LEU A 125 -7.83 -25.29 -8.16
N LEU A 126 -8.35 -24.08 -8.46
CA LEU A 126 -9.78 -23.76 -8.36
C LEU A 126 -10.53 -23.84 -9.70
N PHE A 127 -9.85 -23.81 -10.84
CA PHE A 127 -10.47 -23.72 -12.18
C PHE A 127 -10.12 -24.87 -13.14
N LEU A 128 -10.01 -26.11 -12.63
CA LEU A 128 -9.88 -27.30 -13.50
C LEU A 128 -11.10 -27.58 -14.41
N PRO A 129 -12.26 -26.89 -14.35
CA PRO A 129 -13.24 -26.93 -15.43
C PRO A 129 -13.50 -25.58 -16.13
N PHE A 130 -12.84 -24.48 -15.77
CA PHE A 130 -13.15 -23.16 -16.32
C PHE A 130 -11.88 -22.46 -16.85
N PHE A 131 -11.36 -22.99 -17.95
CA PHE A 131 -10.68 -22.14 -18.94
C PHE A 131 -11.70 -21.14 -19.50
N PRO A 132 -11.42 -19.83 -19.57
CA PRO A 132 -12.20 -18.97 -20.43
C PRO A 132 -11.78 -19.25 -21.88
N THR A 133 -12.56 -20.06 -22.59
CA THR A 133 -12.72 -19.88 -24.03
C THR A 133 -13.54 -18.61 -24.25
N LEU A 134 -12.94 -17.46 -24.00
CA LEU A 134 -13.43 -16.16 -24.46
C LEU A 134 -12.27 -15.53 -25.22
N PHE A 135 -12.07 -16.01 -26.43
CA PHE A 135 -11.60 -15.15 -27.50
C PHE A 135 -12.69 -14.09 -27.65
N GLU A 136 -12.41 -12.88 -27.18
CA GLU A 136 -13.15 -11.71 -27.60
C GLU A 136 -12.88 -11.59 -29.10
N THR A 137 -13.80 -12.13 -29.92
CA THR A 137 -13.80 -11.88 -31.35
C THR A 137 -14.10 -10.40 -31.52
N ASP A 138 -13.04 -9.62 -31.70
CA ASP A 138 -13.13 -8.27 -32.23
C ASP A 138 -13.90 -8.36 -33.56
N ASN A 139 -15.11 -7.83 -33.56
CA ASN A 139 -15.96 -7.74 -34.72
C ASN A 139 -16.15 -6.25 -34.99
N ARG A 140 -15.13 -5.64 -35.59
CA ARG A 140 -15.21 -4.37 -36.32
C ARG A 140 -14.34 -4.44 -37.57
#